data_AF-A0A816EL13-F1
#
_entry.id   AF-A0A816EL13-F1
#
_cell.length_a   1.000
_cell.length_b   1.000
_cell.length_c   1.000
_cell.angle_alpha   90.00
_cell.angle_beta   90.00
_cell.angle_gamma   90.00
#
_symmetry.space_group_name_H-M   'P 1'
#
loop_
_entity.id
_entity.type
_entity.pdbx_description
1 polymer ?
#
loop_
_entity_poly.entity_id
_entity_poly.type
_entity_poly.pdbx_seq_one_letter_code
_entity_poly.pdbx_strand_id
1 'polypeptide(L)'
;AAVHLAMLLVGRFIAGLAVGALSMLVPVYQSELASKEVRGRLISLQQFAITIGIAVSFWINFGTSKMQGSISWRLPLFLQLVPGIILGVGILFFPFSPRWLVSQNRDDEAIIVLARIRSDGDTNNPQVQEEYGEIKAEIETEKEVSVNSYAKLLQPPIRRRLVLGVLIQIFQQLTGINAVMYYAPKIFKQAGLSDNSVSLLATGITGVVNVCATIPAILWIDTWGRRPTMIYGAAVMALSMLTMGGLMGSHGRK
;
A
#
# COMPACT_ATOMS: atom_id res chain seq x y z
N ALA A 1 -15.53 -12.51 -19.52
CA ALA A 1 -16.48 -12.44 -18.40
C ALA A 1 -16.48 -13.77 -17.66
N ALA A 2 -16.45 -13.80 -16.32
CA ALA A 2 -16.46 -15.06 -15.58
C ALA A 2 -17.82 -15.77 -15.70
N VAL A 3 -17.80 -16.99 -16.22
CA VAL A 3 -18.97 -17.86 -16.42
C VAL A 3 -19.06 -18.92 -15.30
N HIS A 4 -17.92 -19.33 -14.73
CA HIS A 4 -17.83 -20.33 -13.66
C HIS A 4 -17.04 -19.81 -12.47
N LEU A 5 -17.37 -20.30 -11.27
CA LEU A 5 -16.69 -19.96 -10.00
C LEU A 5 -15.17 -20.17 -10.08
N ALA A 6 -14.73 -21.24 -10.73
CA ALA A 6 -13.31 -21.54 -10.94
C ALA A 6 -12.56 -20.41 -11.66
N MET A 7 -13.18 -19.80 -12.69
CA MET A 7 -12.58 -18.68 -13.42
C MET A 7 -12.43 -17.44 -12.53
N LEU A 8 -13.38 -17.20 -11.62
CA LEU A 8 -13.29 -16.11 -10.64
C LEU A 8 -12.18 -16.38 -9.62
N LEU A 9 -12.05 -17.61 -9.12
CA LEU A 9 -10.98 -17.99 -8.18
C LEU A 9 -9.59 -17.85 -8.81
N VAL A 10 -9.40 -18.36 -10.03
CA VAL A 10 -8.14 -18.22 -10.77
C VAL A 10 -7.82 -16.75 -11.03
N GLY A 11 -8.81 -15.96 -11.46
CA GLY A 11 -8.63 -14.52 -11.66
C GLY A 11 -8.21 -13.79 -10.39
N ARG A 12 -8.81 -14.13 -9.24
CA ARG A 12 -8.41 -13.57 -7.94
C ARG A 12 -7.01 -14.00 -7.51
N PHE A 13 -6.63 -15.24 -7.79
CA PHE A 13 -5.29 -15.73 -7.49
C PHE A 13 -4.22 -14.95 -8.26
N ILE A 14 -4.40 -14.80 -9.58
CA ILE A 14 -3.48 -14.04 -10.45
C ILE A 14 -3.45 -12.57 -10.03
N ALA A 15 -4.62 -11.95 -9.81
CA ALA A 15 -4.68 -10.56 -9.35
C ALA A 15 -4.01 -10.38 -7.98
N GLY A 16 -4.15 -11.34 -7.07
CA GLY A 16 -3.50 -11.34 -5.77
C GLY A 16 -1.98 -11.39 -5.87
N LEU A 17 -1.43 -12.25 -6.75
CA LEU A 17 0.02 -12.29 -7.02
C LEU A 17 0.53 -10.97 -7.59
N ALA A 18 -0.20 -10.38 -8.54
CA ALA A 18 0.17 -9.09 -9.12
C ALA A 18 0.16 -7.96 -8.08
N VAL A 19 -0.91 -7.85 -7.28
CA VAL A 19 -1.01 -6.84 -6.21
C VAL A 19 0.07 -7.05 -5.16
N GLY A 20 0.37 -8.31 -4.80
CA GLY A 20 1.46 -8.66 -3.88
C GLY A 20 2.81 -8.18 -4.39
N ALA A 21 3.16 -8.47 -5.64
CA ALA A 21 4.39 -8.00 -6.27
C ALA A 21 4.45 -6.47 -6.31
N LEU A 22 3.38 -5.80 -6.73
CA LEU A 22 3.30 -4.34 -6.78
C LEU A 22 3.46 -3.70 -5.39
N SER A 23 2.90 -4.32 -4.35
CA SER A 23 3.00 -3.82 -2.96
C SER A 23 4.43 -3.81 -2.43
N MET A 24 5.30 -4.67 -2.96
CA MET A 24 6.74 -4.69 -2.65
C MET A 24 7.53 -3.77 -3.58
N LEU A 25 7.27 -3.82 -4.89
CA LEU A 25 8.07 -3.11 -5.89
C LEU A 25 7.86 -1.59 -5.85
N VAL A 26 6.63 -1.13 -5.65
CA VAL A 26 6.31 0.31 -5.66
C VAL A 26 7.04 1.08 -4.56
N PRO A 27 7.00 0.66 -3.27
CA PRO A 27 7.74 1.37 -2.22
C PRO A 27 9.25 1.35 -2.45
N VAL A 28 9.80 0.23 -2.93
CA VAL A 28 11.24 0.10 -3.23
C VAL A 28 11.63 1.10 -4.31
N TYR A 29 10.94 1.07 -5.45
CA TYR A 29 11.18 2.00 -6.56
C TYR A 29 11.03 3.47 -6.14
N GLN A 30 9.99 3.81 -5.38
CA GLN A 30 9.81 5.16 -4.85
C GLN A 30 10.94 5.56 -3.89
N SER A 31 11.40 4.64 -3.03
CA SER A 31 12.46 4.93 -2.06
C SER A 31 13.83 5.14 -2.71
N GLU A 32 14.08 4.48 -3.85
CA GLU A 32 15.31 4.60 -4.63
C GLU A 32 15.37 5.90 -5.45
N LEU A 33 14.22 6.41 -5.91
CA LEU A 33 14.14 7.68 -6.64
C LEU A 33 14.01 8.90 -5.70
N ALA A 34 13.37 8.71 -4.55
CA ALA A 34 13.12 9.79 -3.59
C ALA A 34 14.42 10.38 -3.02
N SER A 35 14.46 11.70 -2.85
CA SER A 35 15.52 12.33 -2.06
C SER A 35 15.39 11.96 -0.59
N LYS A 36 16.52 11.94 0.13
CA LYS A 36 16.57 11.57 1.56
C LYS A 36 15.54 12.35 2.39
N GLU A 37 15.28 13.61 2.01
CA GLU A 37 14.35 14.52 2.69
C GLU A 37 12.87 14.20 2.45
N VAL A 38 12.47 13.85 1.22
CA VAL A 38 11.05 13.63 0.88
C VAL A 38 10.64 12.15 0.82
N ARG A 39 11.58 11.22 1.04
CA ARG A 39 11.33 9.77 0.99
C ARG A 39 10.17 9.32 1.86
N GLY A 40 10.12 9.79 3.12
CA GLY A 40 9.03 9.44 4.03
C GLY A 40 7.66 9.89 3.51
N ARG A 41 7.60 11.09 2.94
CA ARG A 41 6.39 11.68 2.37
C ARG A 41 5.95 11.01 1.07
N LEU A 42 6.89 10.58 0.23
CA LEU A 42 6.58 9.84 -1.00
C LEU A 42 6.00 8.46 -0.70
N ILE A 43 6.57 7.73 0.26
CA ILE A 43 6.04 6.43 0.70
C ILE A 43 4.65 6.60 1.32
N SER A 44 4.42 7.67 2.07
CA SER A 44 3.11 7.92 2.69
C SER A 44 2.02 8.32 1.68
N LEU A 45 2.40 8.97 0.56
CA LEU A 45 1.50 9.20 -0.58
C LEU A 45 1.02 7.90 -1.23
N GLN A 46 1.83 6.84 -1.24
CA GLN A 46 1.35 5.53 -1.69
C GLN A 46 0.21 5.02 -0.80
N GLN A 47 0.37 5.10 0.52
CA GLN A 47 -0.68 4.72 1.46
C GLN A 47 -1.95 5.57 1.28
N PHE A 48 -1.78 6.86 0.99
CA PHE A 48 -2.90 7.75 0.65
C PHE A 48 -3.63 7.31 -0.62
N ALA A 49 -2.90 6.95 -1.67
CA ALA A 49 -3.49 6.44 -2.90
C ALA A 49 -4.27 5.14 -2.67
N ILE A 50 -3.80 4.26 -1.77
CA ILE A 50 -4.50 3.04 -1.38
C ILE A 50 -5.85 3.38 -0.70
N THR A 51 -5.87 4.34 0.23
CA THR A 51 -7.12 4.72 0.92
C THR A 51 -8.12 5.40 -0.02
N ILE A 52 -7.64 6.22 -0.96
CA ILE A 52 -8.48 6.76 -2.04
C ILE A 52 -9.05 5.64 -2.89
N GLY A 53 -8.23 4.69 -3.32
CA GLY A 53 -8.67 3.55 -4.13
C GLY A 53 -9.76 2.71 -3.44
N ILE A 54 -9.61 2.49 -2.14
CA ILE A 54 -10.63 1.84 -1.30
C ILE A 54 -11.93 2.66 -1.29
N ALA A 55 -11.85 3.98 -1.04
CA ALA A 55 -13.03 4.83 -0.98
C ALA A 55 -13.77 4.86 -2.33
N VAL A 56 -13.04 5.04 -3.43
CA VAL A 56 -13.59 5.00 -4.79
C VAL A 56 -14.26 3.64 -5.05
N SER A 57 -13.64 2.53 -4.63
CA SER A 57 -14.23 1.19 -4.76
C SER A 57 -15.55 1.06 -4.00
N PHE A 58 -15.66 1.59 -2.78
CA PHE A 58 -16.93 1.58 -2.04
C PHE A 58 -18.03 2.40 -2.73
N TRP A 59 -17.70 3.58 -3.26
CA TRP A 59 -18.64 4.41 -4.00
C TRP A 59 -19.07 3.78 -5.33
N ILE A 60 -18.14 3.16 -6.06
CA ILE A 60 -18.46 2.39 -7.27
C ILE A 60 -19.42 1.26 -6.92
N ASN A 61 -19.13 0.47 -5.88
CA ASN A 61 -20.01 -0.62 -5.44
C ASN A 61 -21.40 -0.13 -5.02
N PHE A 62 -21.49 1.03 -4.33
CA PHE A 62 -22.78 1.65 -4.03
C PHE A 62 -23.53 2.05 -5.30
N GLY A 63 -22.87 2.68 -6.26
CA GLY A 63 -23.46 3.07 -7.54
C GLY A 63 -23.93 1.88 -8.38
N THR A 64 -23.11 0.83 -8.48
CA THR A 64 -23.46 -0.37 -9.27
C THR A 64 -24.50 -1.24 -8.58
N SER A 65 -24.65 -1.17 -7.25
CA SER A 65 -25.68 -1.91 -6.51
C SER A 65 -27.11 -1.52 -6.90
N LYS A 66 -27.31 -0.31 -7.44
CA LYS A 66 -28.61 0.18 -7.93
C LYS A 66 -28.96 -0.35 -9.32
N MET A 67 -28.00 -0.94 -10.03
CA MET A 67 -28.24 -1.53 -11.35
C MET A 67 -28.89 -2.91 -11.19
N GLN A 68 -29.82 -3.25 -12.08
CA GLN A 68 -30.44 -4.58 -12.10
C GLN A 68 -29.63 -5.55 -12.98
N GLY A 69 -29.52 -6.80 -12.54
CA GLY A 69 -28.92 -7.90 -13.29
C GLY A 69 -27.46 -8.23 -12.94
N SER A 70 -26.83 -9.08 -13.76
CA SER A 70 -25.46 -9.58 -13.51
C SER A 70 -24.36 -8.52 -13.70
N ILE A 71 -24.71 -7.33 -14.21
CA ILE A 71 -23.75 -6.25 -14.45
C ILE A 71 -23.28 -5.58 -13.16
N SER A 72 -24.10 -5.62 -12.10
CA SER A 72 -23.87 -4.91 -10.84
C SER A 72 -22.61 -5.35 -10.09
N TRP A 73 -22.23 -6.63 -10.21
CA TRP A 73 -21.00 -7.17 -9.63
C TRP A 73 -19.85 -7.29 -10.64
N ARG A 74 -20.14 -7.33 -11.95
CA ARG A 74 -19.12 -7.41 -13.00
C ARG A 74 -18.47 -6.07 -13.28
N LEU A 75 -19.25 -4.99 -13.28
CA LEU A 75 -18.78 -3.65 -13.62
C LEU A 75 -17.67 -3.14 -12.67
N PRO A 76 -17.77 -3.30 -11.33
CA PRO A 76 -16.67 -2.94 -10.42
C PRO A 76 -15.38 -3.74 -10.71
N LEU A 77 -15.50 -5.02 -11.06
CA LEU A 77 -14.34 -5.86 -11.40
C LEU A 77 -13.66 -5.40 -12.70
N PHE A 78 -14.44 -4.97 -13.70
CA PHE A 78 -13.89 -4.42 -14.94
C PHE A 78 -13.26 -3.04 -14.71
N LEU A 79 -13.87 -2.19 -13.89
CA LEU A 79 -13.35 -0.87 -13.54
C LEU A 79 -11.97 -0.95 -12.88
N GLN A 80 -11.66 -2.02 -12.14
CA GLN A 80 -10.33 -2.25 -11.57
C GLN A 80 -9.23 -2.39 -12.64
N LEU A 81 -9.56 -2.82 -13.86
CA LEU A 81 -8.59 -2.93 -14.95
C LEU A 81 -8.10 -1.57 -15.43
N VAL A 82 -8.94 -0.52 -15.33
CA VAL A 82 -8.59 0.84 -15.80
C VAL A 82 -7.32 1.37 -15.12
N PRO A 83 -7.23 1.49 -13.78
CA PRO A 83 -6.00 1.93 -13.12
C PRO A 83 -4.84 0.96 -13.35
N GLY A 84 -5.10 -0.34 -13.53
CA GLY A 84 -4.06 -1.33 -13.87
C GLY A 84 -3.43 -1.09 -15.25
N ILE A 85 -4.24 -0.77 -16.26
CA ILE A 85 -3.77 -0.41 -17.60
C ILE A 85 -3.03 0.92 -17.57
N ILE A 86 -3.55 1.93 -16.85
CA ILE A 86 -2.88 3.22 -16.68
C ILE A 86 -1.50 3.03 -16.06
N LEU A 87 -1.37 2.20 -15.03
CA LEU A 87 -0.08 1.87 -14.43
C LEU A 87 0.84 1.14 -15.42
N GLY A 88 0.31 0.14 -16.14
CA GLY A 88 1.07 -0.68 -17.09
C GLY A 88 1.55 0.09 -18.32
N VAL A 89 0.79 1.06 -18.80
CA VAL A 89 1.23 1.98 -19.86
C VAL A 89 2.15 3.06 -19.28
N GLY A 90 1.83 3.58 -18.10
CA GLY A 90 2.60 4.62 -17.42
C GLY A 90 4.04 4.19 -17.16
N ILE A 91 4.27 2.97 -16.69
CA ILE A 91 5.62 2.48 -16.36
C ILE A 91 6.56 2.45 -17.57
N LEU A 92 6.03 2.38 -18.80
CA LEU A 92 6.86 2.42 -20.03
C LEU A 92 7.54 3.79 -20.23
N PHE A 93 7.01 4.85 -19.62
CA PHE A 93 7.57 6.20 -19.70
C PHE A 93 8.46 6.56 -18.50
N PHE A 94 8.51 5.70 -17.47
CA PHE A 94 9.28 5.97 -16.27
C PHE A 94 10.74 5.51 -16.42
N PRO A 95 11.72 6.27 -15.90
CA PRO A 95 13.11 5.86 -15.94
C PRO A 95 13.36 4.66 -15.00
N PHE A 96 14.37 3.85 -15.32
CA PHE A 96 14.83 2.81 -14.42
C PHE A 96 15.41 3.40 -13.13
N SER A 97 15.37 2.65 -12.05
CA SER A 97 15.98 3.06 -10.79
C SER A 97 17.50 3.25 -10.95
N PRO A 98 18.08 4.38 -10.48
CA PRO A 98 19.53 4.60 -10.51
C PRO A 98 20.31 3.48 -9.82
N ARG A 99 19.82 2.97 -8.67
CA ARG A 99 20.45 1.87 -7.93
C ARG A 99 20.49 0.58 -8.76
N TRP A 100 19.41 0.29 -9.47
CA TRP A 100 19.37 -0.85 -10.38
C TRP A 100 20.33 -0.69 -11.57
N LEU A 101 20.41 0.49 -12.17
CA LEU A 101 21.32 0.77 -13.29
C LEU A 101 22.80 0.57 -12.88
N VAL A 102 23.21 1.08 -11.73
CA VAL A 102 24.56 0.85 -11.17
C VAL A 102 24.79 -0.64 -10.88
N SER A 103 23.79 -1.36 -10.37
CA SER A 103 23.92 -2.81 -10.13
C SER A 103 24.23 -3.61 -11.40
N GLN A 104 23.70 -3.17 -12.54
CA GLN A 104 23.90 -3.75 -13.88
C GLN A 104 25.15 -3.21 -14.61
N ASN A 105 26.00 -2.43 -13.92
CA ASN A 105 27.17 -1.75 -14.49
C ASN A 105 26.84 -0.76 -15.61
N ARG A 106 25.63 -0.18 -15.60
CA ARG A 106 25.18 0.89 -16.53
C ARG A 106 25.32 2.26 -15.86
N ASP A 107 26.57 2.59 -15.53
CA ASP A 107 26.93 3.76 -14.73
C ASP A 107 26.56 5.09 -15.42
N ASP A 108 26.81 5.22 -16.73
CA ASP A 108 26.53 6.44 -17.49
C ASP A 108 25.04 6.79 -17.48
N GLU A 109 24.18 5.78 -17.65
CA GLU A 109 22.72 5.96 -17.61
C GLU A 109 22.23 6.28 -16.19
N ALA A 110 22.86 5.70 -15.17
CA ALA A 110 22.52 5.97 -13.78
C ALA A 110 22.75 7.45 -13.42
N ILE A 111 23.88 8.02 -13.86
CA ILE A 111 24.21 9.44 -13.65
C ILE A 111 23.21 10.34 -14.39
N ILE A 112 22.85 10.01 -15.64
CA ILE A 112 21.87 10.79 -16.42
C ILE A 112 20.50 10.79 -15.74
N VAL A 113 20.01 9.63 -15.28
CA VAL A 113 18.73 9.52 -14.58
C VAL A 113 18.78 10.26 -13.24
N LEU A 114 19.87 10.11 -12.47
CA LEU A 114 20.05 10.79 -11.19
C LEU A 114 20.10 12.31 -11.37
N ALA A 115 20.81 12.81 -12.37
CA ALA A 115 20.88 14.22 -12.72
C ALA A 115 19.51 14.78 -13.13
N ARG A 116 18.74 14.05 -13.93
CA ARG A 116 17.37 14.44 -14.30
C ARG A 116 16.45 14.56 -13.07
N ILE A 117 16.63 13.73 -12.06
CA ILE A 117 15.80 13.72 -10.85
C ILE A 117 16.24 14.79 -9.84
N ARG A 118 17.55 15.09 -9.76
CA ARG A 118 18.13 15.92 -8.68
C ARG A 118 18.50 17.34 -9.10
N SER A 119 18.98 17.53 -10.33
CA SER A 119 19.63 18.77 -10.78
C SER A 119 19.10 19.24 -12.14
N ASP A 120 17.87 18.86 -12.49
CA ASP A 120 17.22 19.20 -13.76
C ASP A 120 18.06 18.83 -15.01
N GLY A 121 18.90 17.80 -14.88
CA GLY A 121 19.74 17.27 -15.95
C GLY A 121 21.22 17.65 -15.88
N ASP A 122 21.69 18.40 -14.87
CA ASP A 122 23.12 18.68 -14.71
C ASP A 122 23.87 17.49 -14.10
N THR A 123 24.58 16.74 -14.95
CA THR A 123 25.38 15.56 -14.58
C THR A 123 26.66 15.91 -13.82
N ASN A 124 27.13 17.17 -13.88
CA ASN A 124 28.35 17.60 -13.22
C ASN A 124 28.09 18.25 -11.86
N ASN A 125 26.83 18.32 -11.43
CA ASN A 125 26.48 18.85 -10.12
C ASN A 125 27.17 18.01 -9.03
N PRO A 126 27.94 18.63 -8.09
CA PRO A 126 28.64 17.92 -7.03
C PRO A 126 27.74 17.01 -6.20
N GLN A 127 26.48 17.40 -5.96
CA GLN A 127 25.52 16.61 -5.18
C GLN A 127 25.14 15.30 -5.88
N VAL A 128 25.04 15.31 -7.21
CA VAL A 128 24.71 14.13 -8.02
C VAL A 128 25.87 13.15 -8.04
N GLN A 129 27.09 13.67 -8.17
CA GLN A 129 28.31 12.86 -8.16
C GLN A 129 28.55 12.21 -6.79
N GLU A 130 28.30 12.95 -5.71
CA GLU A 130 28.37 12.42 -4.35
C GLU A 130 27.34 11.31 -4.11
N GLU A 131 26.06 11.55 -4.44
CA GLU A 131 25.00 10.54 -4.29
C GLU A 131 25.24 9.31 -5.17
N TYR A 132 25.74 9.49 -6.39
CA TYR A 132 26.16 8.37 -7.25
C TYR A 132 27.31 7.58 -6.63
N GLY A 133 28.32 8.25 -6.07
CA GLY A 133 29.44 7.62 -5.37
C GLY A 133 28.99 6.81 -4.16
N GLU A 134 28.07 7.34 -3.35
CA GLU A 134 27.45 6.62 -2.23
C GLU A 134 26.74 5.35 -2.70
N ILE A 135 25.92 5.45 -3.75
CA ILE A 135 25.17 4.30 -4.31
C ILE A 135 26.13 3.22 -4.82
N LYS A 136 27.19 3.62 -5.53
CA LYS A 136 28.18 2.68 -6.07
C LYS A 136 28.94 1.94 -4.96
N ALA A 137 29.39 2.66 -3.93
CA ALA A 137 30.06 2.07 -2.78
C ALA A 137 29.14 1.09 -2.01
N GLU A 138 27.86 1.43 -1.86
CA GLU A 138 26.87 0.55 -1.20
C GLU A 138 26.69 -0.75 -1.99
N ILE A 139 26.53 -0.67 -3.31
CA ILE A 139 26.35 -1.84 -4.19
C ILE A 139 27.61 -2.71 -4.24
N GLU A 140 28.80 -2.12 -4.26
CA GLU A 140 30.06 -2.85 -4.26
C GLU A 140 30.25 -3.61 -2.94
N THR A 141 29.93 -2.95 -1.82
CA THR A 141 29.88 -3.61 -0.50
C THR A 141 28.85 -4.74 -0.48
N GLU A 142 27.65 -4.55 -1.05
CA GLU A 142 26.63 -5.60 -1.13
C GLU A 142 27.08 -6.81 -1.99
N LYS A 143 27.78 -6.56 -3.10
CA LYS A 143 28.35 -7.59 -3.97
C LYS A 143 29.45 -8.38 -3.25
N GLU A 144 30.33 -7.71 -2.50
CA GLU A 144 31.38 -8.36 -1.71
C GLU A 144 30.80 -9.18 -0.54
N VAL A 145 29.76 -8.67 0.12
CA VAL A 145 29.08 -9.35 1.23
C VAL A 145 28.16 -10.48 0.75
N SER A 146 28.00 -10.64 -0.58
CA SER A 146 26.97 -11.43 -1.29
C SER A 146 26.28 -12.48 -0.41
N VAL A 147 25.04 -12.13 -0.09
CA VAL A 147 24.14 -12.94 0.71
C VAL A 147 23.28 -13.74 -0.26
N ASN A 148 23.83 -14.81 -0.82
CA ASN A 148 23.04 -15.82 -1.54
C ASN A 148 22.17 -16.69 -0.60
N SER A 149 22.02 -16.30 0.67
CA SER A 149 21.34 -17.12 1.67
C SER A 149 20.42 -16.29 2.55
N TYR A 150 19.12 -16.57 2.46
CA TYR A 150 18.10 -16.12 3.41
C TYR A 150 18.52 -16.36 4.88
N ALA A 151 19.43 -17.30 5.14
CA ALA A 151 19.98 -17.57 6.47
C ALA A 151 20.78 -16.39 7.07
N LYS A 152 21.46 -15.55 6.28
CA LYS A 152 22.18 -14.39 6.84
C LYS A 152 21.21 -13.29 7.33
N LEU A 153 19.97 -13.25 6.85
CA LEU A 153 18.94 -12.35 7.40
C LEU A 153 18.60 -12.67 8.87
N LEU A 154 18.85 -13.91 9.29
CA LEU A 154 18.68 -14.37 10.68
C LEU A 154 19.91 -14.09 11.56
N GLN A 155 20.99 -13.53 11.01
CA GLN A 155 22.19 -13.21 11.77
C GLN A 155 22.10 -11.78 12.36
N PRO A 156 22.67 -11.52 13.55
CA PRO A 156 22.83 -10.16 14.08
C PRO A 156 23.74 -9.34 13.16
N PRO A 157 23.49 -8.02 12.95
CA PRO A 157 22.45 -7.18 13.56
C PRO A 157 21.10 -7.17 12.81
N ILE A 158 21.03 -7.77 11.62
CA ILE A 158 19.86 -7.73 10.73
C ILE A 158 18.65 -8.45 11.35
N ARG A 159 18.88 -9.54 12.10
CA ARG A 159 17.84 -10.32 12.78
C ARG A 159 16.85 -9.46 13.58
N ARG A 160 17.34 -8.48 14.35
CA ARG A 160 16.46 -7.63 15.16
C ARG A 160 15.54 -6.77 14.29
N ARG A 161 16.06 -6.24 13.18
CA ARG A 161 15.27 -5.45 12.22
C ARG A 161 14.24 -6.32 11.51
N LEU A 162 14.63 -7.52 11.08
CA LEU A 162 13.73 -8.50 10.45
C LEU A 162 12.58 -8.89 11.38
N VAL A 163 12.89 -9.30 12.62
CA VAL A 163 11.88 -9.73 13.60
C VAL A 163 10.91 -8.58 13.91
N LEU A 164 11.41 -7.36 14.14
CA LEU A 164 10.55 -6.20 14.38
C LEU A 164 9.66 -5.90 13.17
N GLY A 165 10.21 -5.95 11.95
CA GLY A 165 9.43 -5.74 10.72
C GLY A 165 8.32 -6.78 10.55
N VAL A 166 8.63 -8.06 10.74
CA VAL A 166 7.66 -9.17 10.66
C VAL A 166 6.57 -9.02 11.72
N LEU A 167 6.94 -8.74 12.97
CA LEU A 167 5.97 -8.56 14.05
C LEU A 167 5.05 -7.37 13.81
N ILE A 168 5.57 -6.24 13.32
CA ILE A 168 4.75 -5.07 12.96
C ILE A 168 3.71 -5.44 11.89
N GLN A 169 4.10 -6.19 10.86
CA GLN A 169 3.17 -6.64 9.81
C GLN A 169 2.12 -7.63 10.34
N ILE A 170 2.53 -8.58 11.19
CA ILE A 170 1.60 -9.51 11.85
C ILE A 170 0.59 -8.73 12.70
N PHE A 171 1.07 -7.82 13.56
CA PHE A 171 0.18 -7.02 14.40
C PHE A 171 -0.73 -6.12 13.59
N GLN A 172 -0.26 -5.55 12.49
CA GLN A 172 -1.09 -4.75 11.58
C GLN A 172 -2.27 -5.57 11.03
N GLN A 173 -2.05 -6.83 10.66
CA GLN A 173 -3.13 -7.70 10.17
C GLN A 173 -4.04 -8.20 11.29
N LEU A 174 -3.48 -8.50 12.46
CA LEU A 174 -4.24 -8.92 13.64
C LEU A 174 -5.15 -7.83 14.21
N THR A 175 -4.97 -6.57 13.81
CA THR A 175 -5.97 -5.52 14.09
C THR A 175 -7.35 -5.83 13.51
N GLY A 176 -7.46 -6.77 12.57
CA GLY A 176 -8.74 -7.16 11.98
C GLY A 176 -9.31 -6.14 10.99
N ILE A 177 -8.52 -5.13 10.59
CA ILE A 177 -8.98 -4.07 9.67
C ILE A 177 -9.56 -4.65 8.37
N ASN A 178 -8.92 -5.67 7.81
CA ASN A 178 -9.39 -6.34 6.60
C ASN A 178 -10.73 -7.06 6.82
N ALA A 179 -10.95 -7.68 7.99
CA ALA A 179 -12.22 -8.31 8.30
C ALA A 179 -13.35 -7.27 8.43
N VAL A 180 -13.08 -6.17 9.14
CA VAL A 180 -14.03 -5.05 9.25
C VAL A 180 -14.36 -4.50 7.87
N MET A 181 -13.37 -4.29 7.01
CA MET A 181 -13.58 -3.73 5.67
C MET A 181 -14.33 -4.67 4.72
N TYR A 182 -13.97 -5.96 4.67
CA TYR A 182 -14.63 -6.93 3.77
C TYR A 182 -16.06 -7.23 4.20
N TYR A 183 -16.33 -7.20 5.50
CA TYR A 183 -17.64 -7.51 6.05
C TYR A 183 -18.40 -6.28 6.53
N ALA A 184 -17.90 -5.06 6.32
CA ALA A 184 -18.54 -3.81 6.73
C ALA A 184 -20.03 -3.76 6.35
N PRO A 185 -20.43 -4.09 5.11
CA PRO A 185 -21.86 -4.08 4.77
C PRO A 185 -22.68 -5.09 5.59
N LYS A 186 -22.12 -6.27 5.89
CA LYS A 186 -22.80 -7.28 6.71
C LYS A 186 -22.87 -6.87 8.18
N ILE A 187 -21.80 -6.28 8.72
CA ILE A 187 -21.73 -5.75 10.09
C ILE A 187 -22.80 -4.67 10.28
N PHE A 188 -22.92 -3.74 9.33
CA PHE A 188 -23.94 -2.69 9.38
C PHE A 188 -25.37 -3.24 9.28
N LYS A 189 -25.60 -4.28 8.47
CA LYS A 189 -26.90 -4.96 8.42
C LYS A 189 -27.26 -5.62 9.75
N GLN A 190 -26.31 -6.33 10.36
CA GLN A 190 -26.49 -6.97 11.67
C GLN A 190 -26.73 -5.94 12.78
N ALA A 191 -26.16 -4.75 12.66
CA ALA A 191 -26.38 -3.63 13.58
C ALA A 191 -27.76 -2.94 13.42
N GLY A 192 -28.63 -3.41 12.52
CA GLY A 192 -30.00 -2.90 12.37
C GLY A 192 -30.24 -2.00 11.15
N LEU A 193 -29.22 -1.74 10.31
CA LEU A 193 -29.40 -1.05 9.03
C LEU A 193 -29.87 -2.06 7.97
N SER A 194 -31.16 -2.39 8.01
CA SER A 194 -31.77 -3.49 7.24
C SER A 194 -31.75 -3.26 5.72
N ASP A 195 -31.67 -2.01 5.27
CA ASP A 195 -31.65 -1.67 3.85
C ASP A 195 -30.22 -1.81 3.28
N ASN A 196 -30.08 -2.62 2.22
CA ASN A 196 -28.83 -2.81 1.47
C ASN A 196 -28.24 -1.48 1.02
N SER A 197 -29.10 -0.52 0.64
CA SER A 197 -28.67 0.80 0.19
C SER A 197 -28.03 1.59 1.33
N VAL A 198 -28.61 1.52 2.52
CA VAL A 198 -28.11 2.24 3.71
C VAL A 198 -26.80 1.64 4.21
N SER A 199 -26.68 0.31 4.20
CA SER A 199 -25.44 -0.41 4.57
C SER A 199 -24.27 -0.11 3.61
N LEU A 200 -24.54 -0.07 2.30
CA LEU A 200 -23.51 0.29 1.31
C LEU A 200 -23.14 1.77 1.37
N LEU A 201 -24.11 2.65 1.62
CA LEU A 201 -23.87 4.07 1.86
C LEU A 201 -23.01 4.29 3.12
N ALA A 202 -23.31 3.59 4.22
CA ALA A 202 -22.50 3.63 5.43
C ALA A 202 -21.05 3.18 5.17
N THR A 203 -20.86 2.15 4.35
CA THR A 203 -19.52 1.67 3.93
C THR A 203 -18.78 2.73 3.09
N GLY A 204 -19.50 3.43 2.20
CA GLY A 204 -18.96 4.57 1.46
C GLY A 204 -18.48 5.71 2.37
N ILE A 205 -19.27 6.05 3.39
CA ILE A 205 -18.88 7.03 4.42
C ILE A 205 -17.63 6.57 5.17
N THR A 206 -17.55 5.28 5.56
CA THR A 206 -16.34 4.73 6.20
C THR A 206 -15.11 4.88 5.31
N GLY A 207 -15.25 4.71 3.99
CA GLY A 207 -14.17 4.97 3.03
C GLY A 207 -13.69 6.41 3.06
N VAL A 208 -14.62 7.39 3.09
CA VAL A 208 -14.28 8.82 3.19
C VAL A 208 -13.61 9.13 4.52
N VAL A 209 -14.12 8.60 5.63
CA VAL A 209 -13.52 8.76 6.96
C VAL A 209 -12.10 8.19 6.98
N ASN A 210 -11.87 7.04 6.34
CA ASN A 210 -10.53 6.45 6.23
C ASN A 210 -9.56 7.38 5.48
N VAL A 211 -9.98 7.97 4.35
CA VAL A 211 -9.16 8.95 3.61
C VAL A 211 -8.87 10.17 4.48
N CYS A 212 -9.90 10.75 5.11
CA CYS A 212 -9.75 11.92 5.97
C CYS A 212 -8.85 11.65 7.18
N ALA A 213 -8.94 10.48 7.80
CA ALA A 213 -8.10 10.07 8.93
C ALA A 213 -6.64 9.85 8.51
N THR A 214 -6.39 9.50 7.24
CA THR A 214 -5.04 9.30 6.71
C THR A 214 -4.31 10.63 6.50
N ILE A 215 -5.00 11.73 6.23
CA ILE A 215 -4.38 13.05 5.96
C ILE A 215 -3.59 13.56 7.17
N PRO A 216 -4.17 13.65 8.40
CA PRO A 216 -3.42 13.98 9.61
C PRO A 216 -2.24 13.04 9.86
N ALA A 217 -2.44 11.73 9.64
CA ALA A 217 -1.39 10.75 9.84
C ALA A 217 -0.20 11.04 8.94
N ILE A 218 -0.41 11.41 7.68
CA ILE A 218 0.67 11.73 6.74
C ILE A 218 1.39 13.03 7.12
N LEU A 219 0.64 14.06 7.52
CA LEU A 219 1.22 15.37 7.81
C LEU A 219 1.99 15.41 9.14
N TRP A 220 1.48 14.71 10.16
CA TRP A 220 2.03 14.80 11.52
C TRP A 220 2.91 13.62 11.94
N ILE A 221 3.05 12.56 11.14
CA ILE A 221 3.90 11.41 11.50
C ILE A 221 5.36 11.78 11.74
N ASP A 222 5.87 12.76 11.00
CA ASP A 222 7.25 13.23 11.15
C ASP A 222 7.46 14.03 12.45
N THR A 223 6.39 14.63 13.00
CA THR A 223 6.43 15.41 14.25
C THR A 223 6.14 14.59 15.51
N TRP A 224 5.22 13.63 15.45
CA TRP A 224 4.79 12.86 16.63
C TRP A 224 5.68 11.65 16.93
N GLY A 225 6.50 11.25 15.95
CA GLY A 225 7.36 10.07 16.04
C GLY A 225 6.59 8.77 15.84
N ARG A 226 7.29 7.74 15.35
CA ARG A 226 6.66 6.48 14.90
C ARG A 226 6.11 5.61 16.05
N ARG A 227 6.79 5.58 17.21
CA ARG A 227 6.44 4.70 18.34
C ARG A 227 5.18 5.15 19.09
N PRO A 228 5.02 6.44 19.46
CA PRO A 228 3.80 6.91 20.11
C PRO A 228 2.57 6.71 19.23
N THR A 229 2.65 7.02 17.93
CA THR A 229 1.53 6.86 17.00
C THR A 229 1.01 5.42 16.93
N MET A 230 1.90 4.43 16.94
CA MET A 230 1.48 3.01 16.97
C MET A 230 0.78 2.63 18.27
N ILE A 231 1.24 3.12 19.42
CA ILE A 231 0.66 2.81 20.73
C ILE A 231 -0.73 3.45 20.89
N TYR A 232 -0.84 4.75 20.58
CA TYR A 232 -2.13 5.45 20.64
C TYR A 232 -3.12 4.87 19.64
N GLY A 233 -2.68 4.57 18.41
CA GLY A 233 -3.52 3.91 17.42
C GLY A 233 -4.03 2.55 17.89
N ALA A 234 -3.18 1.72 18.50
CA ALA A 234 -3.58 0.44 19.05
C ALA A 234 -4.60 0.58 20.20
N ALA A 235 -4.42 1.55 21.10
CA ALA A 235 -5.35 1.82 22.20
C ALA A 235 -6.73 2.26 21.68
N VAL A 236 -6.77 3.17 20.69
CA VAL A 236 -8.02 3.63 20.07
C VAL A 236 -8.73 2.49 19.33
N MET A 237 -7.98 1.65 18.61
CA MET A 237 -8.53 0.47 17.93
C MET A 237 -9.10 -0.53 18.94
N ALA A 238 -8.40 -0.79 20.06
CA ALA A 238 -8.88 -1.69 21.10
C ALA A 238 -10.20 -1.20 21.70
N LEU A 239 -10.30 0.08 22.05
CA LEU A 239 -11.54 0.67 22.56
C LEU A 239 -12.68 0.60 21.53
N SER A 240 -12.38 0.86 20.25
CA SER A 240 -13.36 0.80 19.17
C SER A 240 -13.86 -0.64 18.92
N MET A 241 -12.97 -1.64 19.01
CA MET A 241 -13.38 -3.03 18.90
C MET A 241 -14.19 -3.52 20.09
N LEU A 242 -13.86 -3.09 21.31
CA LEU A 242 -14.64 -3.41 22.50
C LEU A 242 -16.04 -2.81 22.45
N THR A 243 -16.17 -1.58 21.96
CA THR A 243 -17.48 -0.93 21.78
C THR A 243 -18.30 -1.61 20.69
N MET A 244 -17.72 -1.93 19.53
CA MET A 244 -18.41 -2.71 18.49
C MET A 244 -18.85 -4.08 19.01
N GLY A 245 -17.98 -4.81 19.72
CA GLY A 245 -18.30 -6.10 20.32
C GLY A 245 -19.43 -6.01 21.34
N GLY A 246 -19.42 -4.99 22.21
CA GLY A 246 -20.48 -4.74 23.19
C GLY A 246 -21.82 -4.35 22.53
N LEU A 247 -21.80 -3.53 21.48
CA LEU A 247 -23.00 -3.16 20.73
C LEU A 247 -23.60 -4.36 19.99
N MET A 248 -22.78 -5.17 19.31
CA MET A 248 -23.24 -6.38 18.65
C MET A 248 -23.71 -7.44 19.65
N GLY A 249 -23.10 -7.54 20.82
CA GLY A 249 -23.54 -8.46 21.88
C GLY A 249 -24.86 -8.07 22.55
N SER A 250 -25.15 -6.76 22.65
CA SER A 250 -26.36 -6.24 23.28
C SER A 250 -27.55 -6.08 22.33
N HIS A 251 -27.29 -5.70 21.07
CA HIS A 251 -28.34 -5.35 20.08
C HIS A 251 -28.30 -6.25 18.83
N GLY A 252 -27.35 -7.17 18.71
CA GLY A 252 -27.25 -8.08 17.58
C GLY A 252 -28.42 -9.07 17.57
N ARG A 253 -29.40 -8.83 16.71
CA ARG A 253 -30.36 -9.86 16.31
C ARG A 253 -29.59 -10.97 15.60
N LYS A 254 -29.64 -12.18 16.17
CA LYS A 254 -29.12 -13.42 15.55
C LYS A 254 -29.71 -13.62 14.16
#